data_AF-A0A0B2PTA7-F1
#
_entry.id   AF-A0A0B2PTA7-F1
#
_cell.length_a   1.000
_cell.length_b   1.000
_cell.length_c   1.000
_cell.angle_alpha   90.00
_cell.angle_beta   90.00
_cell.angle_gamma   90.00
#
_symmetry.space_group_name_H-M   'P 1'
#
loop_
_entity.id
_entity.type
_entity.pdbx_description
1 polymer ?
#
loop_
_entity_poly.entity_id
_entity_poly.type
_entity_poly.pdbx_seq_one_letter_code
_entity_poly.pdbx_strand_id
1 'polypeptide(L)'
;MEKEAELGEKEFEQMVRALPSDAVKELLSHGVCTRCIFRLFGLQGPVYASPPSLSSLFDATQQDCLCTLCLGILQFTYSNVQNDNLPLLIADMVKRQAYQFDTFSLEVSIPPIIIDDVNFLCSYMKTKYGSQPWFQENLHSGCISTKDALKFSLIYPLQNLLECKSNMGPFRIRLTYTHTKGNDKSSDCAAETCKRRKIGMSLCEPSIVGERSFSSTLENDSSDCCKFLLEKANEPCHFTYSCYRTPFYFGGRYLKYSRNVSQTRWIIDDERMGEASVEEIIGGNILQACQGDSFKFHAAGREDIDVRMLGPGRPFLVEVQNGRHIPSELFVKDIEKTINKMENKLVRVKNLKLVGSDGWNLMREGEAEKQKQYAALVWISRPLKDEDIQCVSSLKDLKVLQRTPIRVLHRRSPLEREKIIHWMKTETIAGSSQYFLLHLCTQAGTYIKEFVHGDLGRTHPSIGSILGCRAEILQLDVTDIKMECFLT
;
A
#
# COMPACT_ATOMS: atom_id res chain seq x y z
N MET A 1 -19.01 -29.26 17.19
CA MET A 1 -18.28 -29.37 15.91
C MET A 1 -18.77 -30.53 15.03
N GLU A 2 -18.46 -31.81 15.26
CA GLU A 2 -18.99 -32.90 14.38
C GLU A 2 -20.52 -32.99 14.40
N LYS A 3 -21.16 -32.91 15.58
CA LYS A 3 -22.62 -32.86 15.71
C LYS A 3 -23.30 -31.61 15.14
N GLU A 4 -22.59 -30.49 15.03
CA GLU A 4 -23.13 -29.25 14.42
C GLU A 4 -22.98 -29.27 12.90
N ALA A 5 -21.92 -29.90 12.38
CA ALA A 5 -21.75 -30.15 10.96
C ALA A 5 -22.79 -31.15 10.44
N GLU A 6 -23.06 -32.24 11.16
CA GLU A 6 -24.11 -33.22 10.81
C GLU A 6 -25.54 -32.64 10.87
N LEU A 7 -25.80 -31.70 11.80
CA LEU A 7 -27.10 -31.02 11.87
C LEU A 7 -27.30 -30.06 10.69
N GLY A 8 -26.24 -29.32 10.34
CA GLY A 8 -26.23 -28.42 9.18
C GLY A 8 -26.30 -29.15 7.83
N GLU A 9 -25.73 -30.34 7.70
CA GLU A 9 -25.83 -31.16 6.47
C GLU A 9 -27.26 -31.65 6.22
N LYS A 10 -27.98 -32.08 7.27
CA LYS A 10 -29.38 -32.55 7.15
C LYS A 10 -30.35 -31.41 6.86
N GLU A 11 -30.18 -30.25 7.50
CA GLU A 11 -30.97 -29.05 7.19
C GLU A 11 -30.71 -28.58 5.76
N PHE A 12 -29.45 -28.61 5.32
CA PHE A 12 -29.09 -28.22 3.97
C PHE A 12 -29.65 -29.18 2.90
N GLU A 13 -29.61 -30.49 3.13
CA GLU A 13 -30.19 -31.47 2.22
C GLU A 13 -31.71 -31.25 2.05
N GLN A 14 -32.40 -30.84 3.12
CA GLN A 14 -33.80 -30.43 3.06
C GLN A 14 -33.97 -29.14 2.24
N MET A 15 -33.09 -28.14 2.40
CA MET A 15 -33.10 -26.92 1.57
C MET A 15 -32.85 -27.21 0.09
N VAL A 16 -31.94 -28.11 -0.25
CA VAL A 16 -31.67 -28.53 -1.64
C VAL A 16 -32.87 -29.24 -2.24
N ARG A 17 -33.52 -30.14 -1.49
CA ARG A 17 -34.73 -30.84 -1.93
C ARG A 17 -35.94 -29.90 -2.06
N ALA A 18 -35.94 -28.77 -1.35
CA ALA A 18 -36.97 -27.73 -1.45
C ALA A 18 -36.78 -26.82 -2.69
N LEU A 19 -35.69 -26.96 -3.45
CA LEU A 19 -35.51 -26.20 -4.67
C LEU A 19 -36.58 -26.56 -5.73
N PRO A 20 -37.04 -25.58 -6.52
CA PRO A 20 -38.06 -25.80 -7.56
C PRO A 20 -37.50 -26.68 -8.69
N SER A 21 -37.99 -27.93 -8.75
CA SER A 21 -37.53 -28.97 -9.68
C SER A 21 -37.49 -28.52 -11.15
N ASP A 22 -38.54 -27.85 -11.63
CA ASP A 22 -38.62 -27.41 -13.03
C ASP A 22 -37.54 -26.37 -13.37
N ALA A 23 -37.28 -25.41 -12.47
CA ALA A 23 -36.25 -24.40 -12.68
C ALA A 23 -34.84 -24.98 -12.55
N VAL A 24 -34.62 -25.94 -11.63
CA VAL A 24 -33.34 -26.64 -11.50
C VAL A 24 -33.03 -27.46 -12.75
N LYS A 25 -33.99 -28.26 -13.24
CA LYS A 25 -33.85 -29.07 -14.47
C LYS A 25 -33.54 -28.20 -15.68
N GLU A 26 -34.19 -27.06 -15.79
CA GLU A 26 -33.95 -26.12 -16.88
C GLU A 26 -32.56 -25.47 -16.79
N LEU A 27 -32.14 -24.99 -15.62
CA LEU A 27 -30.79 -24.43 -15.47
C LEU A 27 -29.71 -25.48 -15.79
N LEU A 28 -29.91 -26.73 -15.39
CA LEU A 28 -29.03 -27.85 -15.75
C LEU A 28 -29.01 -28.10 -17.26
N SER A 29 -30.15 -28.05 -17.95
CA SER A 29 -30.20 -28.25 -19.41
C SER A 29 -29.54 -27.11 -20.19
N HIS A 30 -29.45 -25.91 -19.60
CA HIS A 30 -28.70 -24.77 -20.14
C HIS A 30 -27.21 -24.78 -19.76
N GLY A 31 -26.70 -25.87 -19.18
CA GLY A 31 -25.30 -26.02 -18.83
C GLY A 31 -24.87 -25.20 -17.62
N VAL A 32 -25.79 -24.82 -16.72
CA VAL A 32 -25.44 -24.13 -15.47
C VAL A 32 -25.01 -25.15 -14.42
N CYS A 33 -23.79 -25.03 -13.89
CA CYS A 33 -23.27 -25.97 -12.90
C CYS A 33 -24.00 -25.88 -11.55
N THR A 34 -23.96 -26.97 -10.76
CA THR A 34 -24.58 -27.08 -9.44
C THR A 34 -24.28 -25.91 -8.49
N ARG A 35 -23.01 -25.50 -8.37
CA ARG A 35 -22.62 -24.37 -7.51
C ARG A 35 -23.21 -23.04 -7.97
N CYS A 36 -23.39 -22.85 -9.28
CA CYS A 36 -24.11 -21.69 -9.82
C CYS A 36 -25.61 -21.74 -9.53
N ILE A 37 -26.22 -22.93 -9.56
CA ILE A 37 -27.63 -23.10 -9.20
C ILE A 37 -27.84 -22.74 -7.73
N PHE A 38 -27.06 -23.29 -6.80
CA PHE A 38 -27.11 -22.93 -5.38
C PHE A 38 -26.99 -21.43 -5.14
N ARG A 39 -26.09 -20.79 -5.90
CA ARG A 39 -25.84 -19.36 -5.86
C ARG A 39 -27.06 -18.52 -6.29
N LEU A 40 -27.73 -18.93 -7.37
CA LEU A 40 -28.95 -18.27 -7.87
C LEU A 40 -30.12 -18.39 -6.89
N PHE A 41 -30.18 -19.49 -6.13
CA PHE A 41 -31.19 -19.72 -5.10
C PHE A 41 -30.79 -19.24 -3.69
N GLY A 42 -29.66 -18.52 -3.56
CA GLY A 42 -29.25 -17.92 -2.28
C GLY A 42 -28.81 -18.93 -1.21
N LEU A 43 -28.52 -20.18 -1.59
CA LEU A 43 -28.05 -21.20 -0.66
C LEU A 43 -26.62 -20.87 -0.20
N GLN A 44 -26.40 -20.74 1.11
CA GLN A 44 -25.10 -20.45 1.73
C GLN A 44 -24.57 -21.66 2.51
N GLY A 45 -23.25 -21.79 2.64
CA GLY A 45 -22.65 -22.77 3.55
C GLY A 45 -21.45 -23.55 3.00
N PRO A 46 -20.92 -24.51 3.78
CA PRO A 46 -19.73 -25.29 3.42
C PRO A 46 -19.96 -26.27 2.26
N VAL A 47 -21.22 -26.49 1.86
CA VAL A 47 -21.60 -27.35 0.73
C VAL A 47 -21.01 -26.91 -0.62
N TYR A 48 -20.55 -25.66 -0.74
CA TYR A 48 -19.79 -25.24 -1.91
C TYR A 48 -18.44 -25.96 -2.02
N ALA A 49 -17.86 -26.44 -0.93
CA ALA A 49 -16.65 -27.25 -0.98
C ALA A 49 -16.95 -28.60 -1.67
N SER A 50 -18.03 -29.26 -1.27
CA SER A 50 -18.46 -30.58 -1.78
C SER A 50 -19.96 -30.58 -2.09
N PRO A 51 -20.39 -30.07 -3.27
CA PRO A 51 -21.80 -29.96 -3.60
C PRO A 51 -22.40 -31.33 -3.93
N PRO A 52 -23.62 -31.66 -3.45
CA PRO A 52 -24.30 -32.89 -3.84
C PRO A 52 -24.67 -32.85 -5.33
N SER A 53 -24.71 -34.02 -5.98
CA SER A 53 -25.08 -34.12 -7.39
C SER A 53 -26.57 -33.82 -7.60
N LEU A 54 -26.88 -32.66 -8.19
CA LEU A 54 -28.27 -32.28 -8.50
C LEU A 54 -28.89 -33.15 -9.59
N SER A 55 -28.10 -33.67 -10.54
CA SER A 55 -28.59 -34.58 -11.58
C SER A 55 -29.19 -35.85 -10.99
N SER A 56 -28.55 -36.39 -9.95
CA SER A 56 -29.04 -37.56 -9.21
C SER A 56 -30.26 -37.27 -8.33
N LEU A 57 -30.41 -36.04 -7.82
CA LEU A 57 -31.51 -35.66 -6.93
C LEU A 57 -32.79 -35.27 -7.67
N PHE A 58 -32.67 -34.78 -8.90
CA PHE A 58 -33.78 -34.24 -9.68
C PHE A 58 -34.05 -35.03 -10.98
N ASP A 59 -33.46 -36.21 -11.18
CA ASP A 59 -33.59 -37.02 -12.42
C ASP A 59 -33.35 -36.19 -13.68
N ALA A 60 -32.25 -35.42 -13.70
CA ALA A 60 -31.92 -34.49 -14.76
C ALA A 60 -30.65 -34.92 -15.51
N THR A 61 -30.62 -34.73 -16.83
CA THR A 61 -29.40 -34.91 -17.63
C THR A 61 -28.48 -33.71 -17.41
N GLN A 62 -27.37 -33.89 -16.70
CA GLN A 62 -26.30 -32.90 -16.63
C GLN A 62 -25.24 -33.26 -17.68
N GLN A 63 -25.00 -32.36 -18.63
CA GLN A 63 -23.82 -32.47 -19.50
C GLN A 63 -22.58 -32.08 -18.69
N ASP A 64 -21.53 -32.90 -18.75
CA ASP A 64 -20.18 -32.55 -18.29
C ASP A 64 -19.58 -31.51 -19.24
N CYS A 65 -20.13 -30.30 -19.16
CA CYS A 65 -19.80 -29.17 -20.01
C CYS A 65 -19.35 -27.99 -19.15
N LEU A 66 -18.59 -27.09 -19.80
CA LEU A 66 -18.20 -25.83 -19.19
C LEU A 66 -19.47 -25.05 -18.80
N CYS A 67 -19.50 -24.58 -17.55
CA CYS A 67 -20.64 -23.82 -17.04
C CYS A 67 -20.83 -22.55 -17.85
N THR A 68 -21.98 -22.39 -18.51
CA THR A 68 -22.31 -21.23 -19.34
C THR A 68 -22.38 -19.93 -18.52
N LEU A 69 -22.62 -20.02 -17.20
CA LEU A 69 -22.77 -18.87 -16.32
C LEU A 69 -21.47 -18.41 -15.64
N CYS A 70 -20.62 -19.33 -15.21
CA CYS A 70 -19.36 -18.99 -14.51
C CYS A 70 -18.10 -19.29 -15.31
N LEU A 71 -18.24 -19.80 -16.54
CA LEU A 71 -17.14 -20.12 -17.45
C LEU A 71 -16.02 -20.93 -16.76
N GLY A 72 -16.43 -21.92 -15.96
CA GLY A 72 -15.52 -22.85 -15.29
C GLY A 72 -15.05 -22.44 -13.89
N ILE A 73 -15.27 -21.20 -13.44
CA ILE A 73 -14.75 -20.70 -12.14
C ILE A 73 -15.19 -21.58 -10.96
N LEU A 74 -16.50 -21.88 -10.85
CA LEU A 74 -17.04 -22.73 -9.78
C LEU A 74 -16.98 -24.23 -10.10
N GLN A 75 -16.47 -24.60 -11.26
CA GLN A 75 -16.11 -25.99 -11.58
C GLN A 75 -14.62 -26.25 -11.37
N PHE A 76 -13.86 -25.24 -10.91
CA PHE A 76 -12.40 -25.29 -10.83
C PHE A 76 -11.74 -25.70 -12.15
N THR A 77 -12.35 -25.27 -13.25
CA THR A 77 -11.89 -25.56 -14.62
C THR A 77 -11.20 -24.33 -15.18
N TYR A 78 -9.95 -24.50 -15.58
CA TYR A 78 -9.13 -23.45 -16.20
C TYR A 78 -8.19 -24.06 -17.23
N SER A 79 -7.96 -23.36 -18.35
CA SER A 79 -7.11 -23.85 -19.46
C SER A 79 -7.47 -25.27 -19.95
N ASN A 80 -8.78 -25.59 -20.00
CA ASN A 80 -9.34 -26.91 -20.36
C ASN A 80 -8.96 -28.07 -19.44
N VAL A 81 -8.45 -27.80 -18.23
CA VAL A 81 -8.20 -28.81 -17.20
C VAL A 81 -9.11 -28.52 -16.01
N GLN A 82 -9.92 -29.51 -15.62
CA GLN A 82 -10.64 -29.48 -14.35
C GLN A 82 -9.70 -29.94 -13.24
N ASN A 83 -9.57 -29.14 -12.18
CA ASN A 83 -8.76 -29.48 -11.02
C ASN A 83 -9.61 -29.43 -9.75
N ASP A 84 -10.22 -30.57 -9.42
CA ASP A 84 -11.04 -30.72 -8.23
C ASP A 84 -10.25 -30.51 -6.92
N ASN A 85 -8.92 -30.56 -6.99
CA ASN A 85 -8.00 -30.32 -5.88
C ASN A 85 -7.44 -28.89 -5.85
N LEU A 86 -8.16 -27.91 -6.39
CA LEU A 86 -7.75 -26.50 -6.36
C LEU A 86 -7.32 -25.99 -4.96
N PRO A 87 -8.02 -26.32 -3.84
CA PRO A 87 -7.55 -25.94 -2.51
C PRO A 87 -6.15 -26.49 -2.17
N LEU A 88 -5.86 -27.73 -2.54
CA LEU A 88 -4.55 -28.35 -2.30
C LEU A 88 -3.46 -27.67 -3.11
N LEU A 89 -3.73 -27.36 -4.39
CA LEU A 89 -2.81 -26.60 -5.24
C LEU A 89 -2.45 -25.24 -4.64
N ILE A 90 -3.45 -24.51 -4.14
CA ILE A 90 -3.26 -23.21 -3.49
C ILE A 90 -2.46 -23.38 -2.18
N ALA A 91 -2.81 -24.37 -1.36
CA ALA A 91 -2.13 -24.62 -0.11
C ALA A 91 -0.65 -25.00 -0.31
N ASP A 92 -0.34 -25.84 -1.28
CA ASP A 92 1.02 -26.22 -1.63
C ASP A 92 1.82 -25.01 -2.11
N MET A 93 1.22 -24.13 -2.92
CA MET A 93 1.84 -22.88 -3.34
C MET A 93 2.17 -21.99 -2.13
N VAL A 94 1.23 -21.81 -1.20
CA VAL A 94 1.44 -21.00 0.00
C VAL A 94 2.55 -21.57 0.88
N LYS A 95 2.56 -22.89 1.10
CA LYS A 95 3.59 -23.58 1.91
C LYS A 95 4.98 -23.44 1.33
N ARG A 96 5.12 -23.49 -0.01
CA ARG A 96 6.41 -23.30 -0.70
C ARG A 96 6.99 -21.89 -0.55
N GLN A 97 6.15 -20.89 -0.31
CA GLN A 97 6.59 -19.49 -0.18
C GLN A 97 7.11 -19.13 1.22
N ALA A 98 6.99 -20.04 2.20
CA ALA A 98 7.57 -19.92 3.53
C ALA A 98 7.24 -18.62 4.30
N TYR A 99 6.02 -18.09 4.13
CA TYR A 99 5.54 -16.96 4.95
C TYR A 99 5.23 -17.41 6.38
N GLN A 100 5.53 -16.57 7.37
CA GLN A 100 5.04 -16.71 8.74
C GLN A 100 3.71 -15.99 8.91
N PHE A 101 2.60 -16.70 9.07
CA PHE A 101 1.29 -16.08 9.25
C PHE A 101 0.40 -16.96 10.13
N ASP A 102 -0.43 -16.32 10.94
CA ASP A 102 -1.39 -17.01 11.82
C ASP A 102 -2.81 -17.01 11.23
N THR A 103 -3.05 -16.15 10.25
CA THR A 103 -4.33 -15.99 9.56
C THR A 103 -4.12 -15.56 8.10
N PHE A 104 -5.10 -15.81 7.24
CA PHE A 104 -5.05 -15.40 5.84
C PHE A 104 -6.35 -14.71 5.40
N SER A 105 -6.26 -13.85 4.38
CA SER A 105 -7.39 -13.26 3.68
C SER A 105 -7.45 -13.80 2.26
N LEU A 106 -8.63 -14.25 1.81
CA LEU A 106 -8.86 -14.69 0.44
C LEU A 106 -9.42 -13.54 -0.41
N GLU A 107 -8.64 -13.11 -1.39
CA GLU A 107 -9.01 -12.12 -2.38
C GLU A 107 -9.33 -12.78 -3.72
N VAL A 108 -10.44 -12.38 -4.32
CA VAL A 108 -10.94 -12.95 -5.57
C VAL A 108 -11.33 -11.82 -6.51
N SER A 109 -10.81 -11.89 -7.73
CA SER A 109 -11.17 -11.03 -8.87
C SER A 109 -11.84 -11.88 -9.95
N ILE A 110 -13.03 -11.45 -10.37
CA ILE A 110 -13.89 -12.14 -11.34
C ILE A 110 -14.03 -11.24 -12.59
N PRO A 111 -14.01 -11.81 -13.82
CA PRO A 111 -14.21 -11.05 -15.05
C PRO A 111 -15.59 -10.36 -15.07
N PRO A 112 -15.70 -9.12 -15.58
CA PRO A 112 -16.99 -8.41 -15.70
C PRO A 112 -18.05 -9.18 -16.49
N ILE A 113 -17.65 -9.94 -17.52
CA ILE A 113 -18.57 -10.76 -18.33
C ILE A 113 -19.41 -11.73 -17.48
N ILE A 114 -18.87 -12.24 -16.37
CA ILE A 114 -19.60 -13.13 -15.46
C ILE A 114 -20.70 -12.37 -14.71
N ILE A 115 -20.46 -11.11 -14.38
CA ILE A 115 -21.46 -10.26 -13.72
C ILE A 115 -22.60 -9.97 -14.70
N ASP A 116 -22.27 -9.65 -15.95
CA ASP A 116 -23.25 -9.42 -17.01
C ASP A 116 -24.10 -10.66 -17.27
N ASP A 117 -23.48 -11.85 -17.34
CA ASP A 117 -24.18 -13.13 -17.55
C ASP A 117 -25.14 -13.47 -16.40
N VAL A 118 -24.75 -13.17 -15.17
CA VAL A 118 -25.62 -13.34 -14.01
C VAL A 118 -26.81 -12.40 -14.07
N ASN A 119 -26.60 -11.12 -14.39
CA ASN A 119 -27.68 -10.15 -14.49
C ASN A 119 -28.68 -10.52 -15.58
N PHE A 120 -28.18 -10.96 -16.74
CA PHE A 120 -29.02 -11.42 -17.84
C PHE A 120 -29.87 -12.63 -17.45
N LEU A 121 -29.26 -13.65 -16.85
CA LEU A 121 -29.97 -14.85 -16.39
C LEU A 121 -30.99 -14.51 -15.30
N CYS A 122 -30.64 -13.64 -14.35
CA CYS A 122 -31.58 -13.18 -13.31
C CYS A 122 -32.79 -12.45 -13.92
N SER A 123 -32.58 -11.63 -14.95
CA SER A 123 -33.68 -10.97 -15.68
C SER A 123 -34.59 -12.00 -16.36
N TYR A 124 -34.02 -13.02 -17.00
CA TYR A 124 -34.77 -14.11 -17.60
C TYR A 124 -35.62 -14.88 -16.58
N MET A 125 -34.99 -15.29 -15.47
CA MET A 125 -35.66 -16.00 -14.39
C MET A 125 -36.82 -15.18 -13.83
N LYS A 126 -36.65 -13.86 -13.72
CA LYS A 126 -37.72 -12.93 -13.30
C LYS A 126 -38.87 -12.87 -14.31
N THR A 127 -38.57 -12.81 -15.60
CA THR A 127 -39.60 -12.81 -16.64
C THR A 127 -40.39 -14.13 -16.68
N LYS A 128 -39.71 -15.26 -16.53
CA LYS A 128 -40.32 -16.59 -16.64
C LYS A 128 -41.03 -17.06 -15.37
N TYR A 129 -40.40 -16.87 -14.22
CA TYR A 129 -40.87 -17.39 -12.93
C TYR A 129 -41.35 -16.29 -11.98
N GLY A 130 -41.40 -15.01 -12.39
CA GLY A 130 -41.76 -13.89 -11.52
C GLY A 130 -43.14 -14.00 -10.86
N SER A 131 -44.06 -14.78 -11.42
CA SER A 131 -45.39 -15.06 -10.87
C SER A 131 -45.43 -16.28 -9.94
N GLN A 132 -44.35 -17.07 -9.86
CA GLN A 132 -44.30 -18.28 -9.04
C GLN A 132 -44.10 -17.92 -7.56
N PRO A 133 -44.85 -18.54 -6.62
CA PRO A 133 -44.73 -18.25 -5.19
C PRO A 133 -43.30 -18.41 -4.66
N TRP A 134 -42.62 -19.49 -5.06
CA TRP A 134 -41.23 -19.75 -4.65
C TRP A 134 -40.26 -18.66 -5.15
N PHE A 135 -40.52 -18.00 -6.26
CA PHE A 135 -39.65 -16.95 -6.79
C PHE A 135 -39.86 -15.64 -6.03
N GLN A 136 -41.11 -15.33 -5.68
CA GLN A 136 -41.47 -14.14 -4.90
C GLN A 136 -41.00 -14.24 -3.44
N GLU A 137 -41.06 -15.43 -2.84
CA GLU A 137 -40.59 -15.68 -1.47
C GLU A 137 -39.06 -15.68 -1.36
N ASN A 138 -38.34 -16.25 -2.35
CA ASN A 138 -36.87 -16.34 -2.35
C ASN A 138 -36.17 -15.05 -2.81
N LEU A 139 -36.91 -14.05 -3.30
CA LEU A 139 -36.38 -12.75 -3.71
C LEU A 139 -35.71 -11.99 -2.55
N HIS A 140 -36.05 -12.34 -1.30
CA HIS A 140 -35.47 -11.76 -0.09
C HIS A 140 -34.06 -12.29 0.25
N SER A 141 -33.67 -13.46 -0.27
CA SER A 141 -32.40 -14.11 0.06
C SER A 141 -31.21 -13.63 -0.80
N GLY A 142 -31.48 -13.04 -1.97
CA GLY A 142 -30.49 -12.48 -2.89
C GLY A 142 -29.59 -13.54 -3.59
N CYS A 143 -29.24 -13.29 -4.85
CA CYS A 143 -28.26 -14.11 -5.56
C CYS A 143 -26.87 -13.90 -4.94
N ILE A 144 -26.18 -14.98 -4.58
CA ILE A 144 -24.82 -14.91 -4.06
C ILE A 144 -23.87 -14.52 -5.22
N SER A 145 -22.83 -13.74 -4.96
CA SER A 145 -21.87 -13.40 -6.03
C SER A 145 -20.99 -14.61 -6.38
N THR A 146 -20.54 -14.73 -7.64
CA THR A 146 -19.59 -15.80 -8.03
C THR A 146 -18.34 -15.77 -7.17
N LYS A 147 -17.91 -14.57 -6.77
CA LYS A 147 -16.79 -14.33 -5.86
C LYS A 147 -17.04 -14.97 -4.49
N ASP A 148 -18.20 -14.74 -3.88
CA ASP A 148 -18.49 -15.24 -2.53
C ASP A 148 -18.73 -16.75 -2.54
N ALA A 149 -19.41 -17.27 -3.57
CA ALA A 149 -19.53 -18.72 -3.78
C ALA A 149 -18.16 -19.39 -3.91
N LEU A 150 -17.22 -18.79 -4.66
CA LEU A 150 -15.85 -19.31 -4.75
C LEU A 150 -15.15 -19.27 -3.39
N LYS A 151 -15.32 -18.18 -2.63
CA LYS A 151 -14.78 -18.09 -1.26
C LYS A 151 -15.34 -19.18 -0.35
N PHE A 152 -16.65 -19.43 -0.36
CA PHE A 152 -17.25 -20.52 0.41
C PHE A 152 -16.70 -21.88 0.01
N SER A 153 -16.43 -22.08 -1.28
CA SER A 153 -15.84 -23.32 -1.79
C SER A 153 -14.40 -23.56 -1.32
N LEU A 154 -13.65 -22.49 -1.01
CA LEU A 154 -12.20 -22.57 -0.77
C LEU A 154 -11.78 -22.30 0.68
N ILE A 155 -12.49 -21.44 1.41
CA ILE A 155 -12.07 -20.99 2.75
C ILE A 155 -11.92 -22.18 3.71
N TYR A 156 -12.95 -23.01 3.85
CA TYR A 156 -12.91 -24.12 4.81
C TYR A 156 -11.81 -25.16 4.47
N PRO A 157 -11.69 -25.64 3.23
CA PRO A 157 -10.56 -26.50 2.84
C PRO A 157 -9.19 -25.86 3.10
N LEU A 158 -9.02 -24.56 2.77
CA LEU A 158 -7.76 -23.86 3.00
C LEU A 158 -7.45 -23.68 4.48
N GLN A 159 -8.44 -23.44 5.34
CA GLN A 159 -8.24 -23.38 6.79
C GLN A 159 -7.69 -24.69 7.35
N ASN A 160 -8.22 -25.82 6.88
CA ASN A 160 -7.75 -27.14 7.28
C ASN A 160 -6.33 -27.43 6.73
N LEU A 161 -6.09 -27.14 5.45
CA LEU A 161 -4.81 -27.41 4.79
C LEU A 161 -3.65 -26.52 5.27
N LEU A 162 -3.95 -25.29 5.66
CA LEU A 162 -2.98 -24.29 6.15
C LEU A 162 -2.96 -24.17 7.68
N GLU A 163 -3.82 -24.91 8.39
CA GLU A 163 -3.90 -24.93 9.86
C GLU A 163 -4.09 -23.53 10.48
N CYS A 164 -4.80 -22.63 9.79
CA CYS A 164 -5.01 -21.25 10.22
C CYS A 164 -6.38 -20.71 9.81
N LYS A 165 -6.85 -19.66 10.50
CA LYS A 165 -8.18 -19.09 10.25
C LYS A 165 -8.17 -18.08 9.10
N SER A 166 -9.29 -18.01 8.37
CA SER A 166 -9.52 -16.94 7.40
C SER A 166 -10.07 -15.70 8.09
N ASN A 167 -9.44 -14.54 7.92
CA ASN A 167 -9.91 -13.24 8.42
C ASN A 167 -9.39 -12.08 7.54
N MET A 168 -9.70 -10.84 7.91
CA MET A 168 -9.16 -9.64 7.26
C MET A 168 -7.71 -9.35 7.69
N GLY A 169 -6.82 -10.33 7.52
CA GLY A 169 -5.41 -10.28 7.93
C GLY A 169 -4.46 -9.67 6.89
N PRO A 170 -3.19 -9.44 7.27
CA PRO A 170 -2.17 -8.86 6.40
C PRO A 170 -1.65 -9.84 5.33
N PHE A 171 -1.73 -11.15 5.58
CA PHE A 171 -1.37 -12.16 4.59
C PHE A 171 -2.55 -12.46 3.68
N ARG A 172 -2.34 -12.35 2.37
CA ARG A 172 -3.38 -12.39 1.35
C ARG A 172 -3.08 -13.47 0.32
N ILE A 173 -4.08 -14.30 0.06
CA ILE A 173 -4.11 -15.24 -1.07
C ILE A 173 -5.00 -14.61 -2.12
N ARG A 174 -4.45 -14.31 -3.30
CA ARG A 174 -5.17 -13.66 -4.39
C ARG A 174 -5.40 -14.60 -5.55
N LEU A 175 -6.66 -14.74 -5.91
CA LEU A 175 -7.15 -15.50 -7.06
C LEU A 175 -7.68 -14.51 -8.10
N THR A 176 -7.14 -14.54 -9.31
CA THR A 176 -7.53 -13.63 -10.38
C THR A 176 -7.95 -14.44 -11.60
N TYR A 177 -9.22 -14.28 -11.97
CA TYR A 177 -9.78 -14.85 -13.18
C TYR A 177 -9.92 -13.76 -14.24
N THR A 178 -9.54 -14.09 -15.48
CA THR A 178 -9.63 -13.21 -16.65
C THR A 178 -10.26 -13.96 -17.82
N HIS A 179 -10.87 -13.24 -18.75
CA HIS A 179 -11.49 -13.85 -19.94
C HIS A 179 -11.22 -12.95 -21.15
N THR A 180 -10.90 -13.57 -22.29
CA THR A 180 -10.47 -12.89 -23.54
C THR A 180 -11.47 -11.84 -24.02
N LYS A 181 -12.76 -12.18 -24.01
CA LYS A 181 -13.86 -11.26 -24.39
C LYS A 181 -14.14 -10.11 -23.41
N GLY A 182 -13.45 -10.04 -22.26
CA GLY A 182 -13.64 -9.02 -21.23
C GLY A 182 -12.78 -7.76 -21.40
N ASN A 183 -11.83 -7.74 -22.32
CA ASN A 183 -10.89 -6.62 -22.51
C ASN A 183 -11.37 -5.56 -23.53
N ASP A 184 -12.38 -5.85 -24.35
CA ASP A 184 -12.72 -5.03 -25.53
C ASP A 184 -13.91 -4.05 -25.35
N LYS A 185 -14.39 -3.82 -24.12
CA LYS A 185 -15.49 -2.85 -23.88
C LYS A 185 -15.10 -1.60 -23.09
N SER A 186 -13.80 -1.31 -22.95
CA SER A 186 -13.33 -0.08 -22.29
C SER A 186 -12.65 0.95 -23.19
N SER A 187 -12.70 0.82 -24.52
CA SER A 187 -12.06 1.79 -25.45
C SER A 187 -12.99 2.79 -26.13
N ASP A 188 -14.30 2.56 -26.22
CA ASP A 188 -15.15 3.31 -27.18
C ASP A 188 -16.12 4.33 -26.56
N CYS A 189 -15.79 4.88 -25.38
CA CYS A 189 -16.55 6.00 -24.78
C CYS A 189 -15.65 7.07 -24.12
N ALA A 190 -14.40 7.22 -24.58
CA ALA A 190 -13.47 8.23 -24.06
C ALA A 190 -12.89 9.10 -25.19
N ALA A 191 -13.76 9.67 -26.03
CA ALA A 191 -13.34 10.63 -27.05
C ALA A 191 -14.37 11.75 -27.21
N GLU A 192 -14.71 12.46 -26.14
CA GLU A 192 -15.11 13.87 -26.23
C GLU A 192 -15.05 14.53 -24.86
N THR A 193 -14.52 15.76 -24.82
CA THR A 193 -14.36 16.67 -23.66
C THR A 193 -13.05 16.59 -22.84
N CYS A 194 -11.91 16.82 -23.50
CA CYS A 194 -10.77 17.51 -22.87
C CYS A 194 -10.95 19.04 -22.97
N LYS A 195 -11.39 19.72 -21.89
CA LYS A 195 -10.99 21.11 -21.59
C LYS A 195 -10.81 21.30 -20.08
N ARG A 196 -9.55 21.44 -19.66
CA ARG A 196 -9.10 21.87 -18.33
C ARG A 196 -9.68 23.24 -17.94
N ARG A 197 -10.21 23.37 -16.72
CA ARG A 197 -9.99 24.53 -15.83
C ARG A 197 -9.84 24.08 -14.37
N LYS A 198 -8.77 24.56 -13.73
CA LYS A 198 -8.49 24.52 -12.30
C LYS A 198 -9.52 25.38 -11.54
N ILE A 199 -9.94 24.94 -10.34
CA ILE A 199 -9.96 25.70 -9.07
C ILE A 199 -10.42 24.75 -7.94
N GLY A 200 -9.75 24.84 -6.78
CA GLY A 200 -10.39 24.76 -5.45
C GLY A 200 -10.58 23.39 -4.80
N MET A 201 -9.77 23.12 -3.78
CA MET A 201 -10.00 22.09 -2.76
C MET A 201 -11.32 22.33 -2.00
N SER A 202 -12.15 21.30 -1.88
CA SER A 202 -13.11 21.12 -0.78
C SER A 202 -13.27 19.63 -0.50
N LEU A 203 -13.19 19.28 0.78
CA LEU A 203 -13.41 17.95 1.35
C LEU A 203 -14.77 17.39 0.94
N CYS A 204 -14.82 16.12 0.51
CA CYS A 204 -15.98 15.24 0.61
C CYS A 204 -15.52 13.78 0.45
N GLU A 205 -15.94 12.93 1.38
CA GLU A 205 -15.77 11.47 1.41
C GLU A 205 -16.31 10.81 0.13
N PRO A 206 -15.73 9.70 -0.36
CA PRO A 206 -16.35 8.95 -1.45
C PRO A 206 -17.53 8.15 -0.88
N SER A 207 -18.70 8.72 -1.10
CA SER A 207 -20.01 8.08 -0.97
C SER A 207 -20.08 6.85 -1.89
N ILE A 208 -20.74 5.82 -1.38
CA ILE A 208 -21.22 4.61 -2.05
C ILE A 208 -21.69 4.95 -3.48
N VAL A 209 -21.05 4.36 -4.49
CA VAL A 209 -21.51 4.48 -5.88
C VAL A 209 -22.77 3.63 -6.01
N GLY A 210 -23.90 4.34 -6.05
CA GLY A 210 -25.23 3.80 -6.22
C GLY A 210 -25.42 3.09 -7.55
N GLU A 211 -26.25 2.06 -7.48
CA GLU A 211 -26.94 1.40 -8.58
C GLU A 211 -27.53 2.44 -9.54
N ARG A 212 -27.13 2.40 -10.81
CA ARG A 212 -27.87 3.07 -11.87
C ARG A 212 -29.00 2.16 -12.33
N SER A 213 -30.21 2.58 -12.04
CA SER A 213 -31.45 2.10 -12.64
C SER A 213 -31.45 2.36 -14.14
N PHE A 214 -31.42 1.29 -14.94
CA PHE A 214 -31.72 1.35 -16.37
C PHE A 214 -33.23 1.13 -16.54
N SER A 215 -33.95 2.21 -16.84
CA SER A 215 -35.36 2.16 -17.20
C SER A 215 -35.53 1.85 -18.69
N SER A 216 -36.30 0.78 -18.94
CA SER A 216 -37.22 0.59 -20.07
C SER A 216 -36.71 0.79 -21.49
N THR A 217 -36.23 -0.28 -22.12
CA THR A 217 -36.76 -0.75 -23.42
C THR A 217 -36.33 -2.20 -23.62
N LEU A 218 -37.30 -3.12 -23.74
CA LEU A 218 -37.25 -4.45 -24.37
C LEU A 218 -38.41 -5.27 -23.78
N GLU A 219 -39.63 -4.93 -24.23
CA GLU A 219 -40.73 -5.89 -24.22
C GLU A 219 -40.63 -6.70 -25.53
N ASN A 220 -40.96 -8.00 -25.44
CA ASN A 220 -40.82 -9.06 -26.45
C ASN A 220 -39.42 -9.70 -26.61
N ASP A 221 -39.18 -10.80 -25.88
CA ASP A 221 -38.86 -12.13 -26.46
C ASP A 221 -38.33 -13.08 -25.36
N SER A 222 -39.22 -13.88 -24.76
CA SER A 222 -38.83 -14.93 -23.79
C SER A 222 -38.04 -16.09 -24.44
N SER A 223 -38.00 -16.14 -25.77
CA SER A 223 -37.30 -17.17 -26.56
C SER A 223 -35.82 -16.85 -26.83
N ASP A 224 -35.36 -15.61 -26.66
CA ASP A 224 -34.01 -15.20 -27.11
C ASP A 224 -32.92 -15.33 -26.03
N CYS A 225 -33.30 -15.48 -24.76
CA CYS A 225 -32.35 -15.68 -23.67
C CYS A 225 -31.57 -17.00 -23.79
N CYS A 226 -32.28 -18.07 -24.19
CA CYS A 226 -31.68 -19.40 -24.35
C CYS A 226 -30.64 -19.40 -25.49
N LYS A 227 -30.92 -18.67 -26.58
CA LYS A 227 -29.95 -18.49 -27.68
C LYS A 227 -28.71 -17.72 -27.22
N PHE A 228 -28.87 -16.64 -26.45
CA PHE A 228 -27.73 -15.83 -26.00
C PHE A 228 -26.75 -16.58 -25.09
N LEU A 229 -27.25 -17.45 -24.18
CA LEU A 229 -26.40 -18.28 -23.32
C LEU A 229 -25.76 -19.46 -24.07
N LEU A 230 -26.44 -20.01 -25.09
CA LEU A 230 -25.96 -21.12 -25.91
C LEU A 230 -25.01 -20.70 -27.05
N GLU A 231 -25.09 -19.45 -27.52
CA GLU A 231 -24.23 -18.90 -28.60
C GLU A 231 -22.90 -18.30 -28.07
N LYS A 232 -22.70 -18.24 -26.75
CA LYS A 232 -21.48 -17.70 -26.15
C LYS A 232 -20.28 -18.65 -26.32
N ALA A 233 -19.09 -18.06 -26.40
CA ALA A 233 -17.86 -18.83 -26.48
C ALA A 233 -17.66 -19.65 -25.20
N ASN A 234 -17.66 -20.97 -25.37
CA ASN A 234 -17.42 -21.97 -24.31
C ASN A 234 -15.92 -22.12 -24.02
N GLU A 235 -15.24 -21.01 -23.72
CA GLU A 235 -13.84 -21.05 -23.27
C GLU A 235 -13.78 -20.82 -21.75
N PRO A 236 -13.02 -21.64 -21.00
CA PRO A 236 -12.88 -21.44 -19.57
C PRO A 236 -12.10 -20.15 -19.27
N CYS A 237 -12.39 -19.51 -18.14
CA CYS A 237 -11.60 -18.38 -17.67
C CYS A 237 -10.12 -18.76 -17.49
N HIS A 238 -9.23 -17.83 -17.82
CA HIS A 238 -7.82 -17.93 -17.47
C HIS A 238 -7.66 -17.63 -15.98
N PHE A 239 -6.91 -18.47 -15.27
CA PHE A 239 -6.76 -18.43 -13.82
C PHE A 239 -5.30 -18.21 -13.42
N THR A 240 -5.09 -17.20 -12.57
CA THR A 240 -3.80 -16.93 -11.93
C THR A 240 -3.99 -16.81 -10.43
N TYR A 241 -2.99 -17.23 -9.67
CA TYR A 241 -3.01 -17.21 -8.22
C TYR A 241 -1.65 -16.82 -7.66
N SER A 242 -1.67 -16.12 -6.53
CA SER A 242 -0.48 -15.68 -5.81
C SER A 242 -0.79 -15.51 -4.34
N CYS A 243 0.24 -15.42 -3.50
CA CYS A 243 0.10 -14.96 -2.14
C CYS A 243 1.11 -13.86 -1.85
N TYR A 244 0.74 -12.92 -0.98
CA TYR A 244 1.61 -11.83 -0.56
C TYR A 244 1.21 -11.31 0.81
N ARG A 245 2.13 -10.62 1.47
CA ARG A 245 1.84 -9.86 2.70
C ARG A 245 1.72 -8.37 2.38
N THR A 246 0.73 -7.72 2.97
CA THR A 246 0.68 -6.26 3.00
C THR A 246 1.93 -5.68 3.65
N PRO A 247 2.39 -4.49 3.22
CA PRO A 247 3.56 -3.86 3.82
C PRO A 247 3.39 -3.62 5.32
N PHE A 248 4.51 -3.68 6.04
CA PHE A 248 4.61 -3.31 7.45
C PHE A 248 5.83 -2.41 7.66
N TYR A 249 5.87 -1.73 8.81
CA TYR A 249 6.72 -0.56 8.96
C TYR A 249 7.63 -0.65 10.18
N PHE A 250 8.85 -0.15 10.02
CA PHE A 250 9.77 0.14 11.12
C PHE A 250 9.93 1.64 11.25
N GLY A 251 9.89 2.14 12.49
CA GLY A 251 10.19 3.52 12.82
C GLY A 251 11.39 3.60 13.77
N GLY A 252 12.13 4.69 13.69
CA GLY A 252 13.26 4.96 14.59
C GLY A 252 13.91 6.30 14.32
N ARG A 253 15.08 6.54 14.90
CA ARG A 253 15.91 7.72 14.61
C ARG A 253 17.29 7.31 14.13
N TYR A 254 17.82 7.99 13.11
CA TYR A 254 19.17 7.74 12.63
C TYR A 254 20.11 8.89 12.99
N LEU A 255 21.36 8.55 13.29
CA LEU A 255 22.51 9.44 13.29
C LEU A 255 23.35 9.13 12.07
N LYS A 256 23.92 10.18 11.48
CA LYS A 256 24.81 10.10 10.33
C LYS A 256 26.12 10.79 10.70
N TYR A 257 27.20 10.03 10.74
CA TYR A 257 28.52 10.52 11.17
C TYR A 257 29.44 10.88 10.00
N SER A 258 29.28 10.21 8.85
CA SER A 258 30.07 10.46 7.65
C SER A 258 29.59 11.70 6.90
N ARG A 259 30.53 12.45 6.31
CA ARG A 259 30.27 13.54 5.35
C ARG A 259 30.34 13.06 3.89
N ASN A 260 30.47 11.75 3.66
CA ASN A 260 30.55 11.11 2.34
C ASN A 260 29.38 10.14 2.09
N VAL A 261 28.33 10.21 2.90
CA VAL A 261 27.14 9.34 2.85
C VAL A 261 25.91 10.16 2.51
N SER A 262 25.18 9.76 1.48
CA SER A 262 23.91 10.41 1.12
C SER A 262 22.78 9.92 2.04
N GLN A 263 21.66 10.63 2.11
CA GLN A 263 20.50 10.11 2.84
C GLN A 263 19.82 8.96 2.07
N THR A 264 19.59 9.17 0.78
CA THR A 264 19.01 8.17 -0.14
C THR A 264 20.05 7.74 -1.16
N ARG A 265 19.89 6.56 -1.76
CA ARG A 265 20.80 6.08 -2.81
C ARG A 265 20.93 7.16 -3.90
N TRP A 266 22.17 7.53 -4.22
CA TRP A 266 22.45 8.64 -5.13
C TRP A 266 23.33 8.17 -6.28
N ILE A 267 22.76 8.20 -7.49
CA ILE A 267 23.42 7.81 -8.74
C ILE A 267 23.20 8.94 -9.75
N ILE A 268 24.24 9.34 -10.46
CA ILE A 268 24.21 10.32 -11.56
C ILE A 268 24.90 9.65 -12.75
N ASP A 269 24.23 9.59 -13.90
CA ASP A 269 24.78 9.00 -15.13
C ASP A 269 25.42 7.61 -14.90
N ASP A 270 24.70 6.74 -14.17
CA ASP A 270 25.12 5.40 -13.72
C ASP A 270 26.34 5.34 -12.77
N GLU A 271 26.90 6.49 -12.39
CA GLU A 271 27.96 6.58 -11.39
C GLU A 271 27.41 6.79 -9.97
N ARG A 272 27.90 5.99 -9.02
CA ARG A 272 27.51 6.06 -7.61
C ARG A 272 28.16 7.27 -6.94
N MET A 273 27.34 8.13 -6.34
CA MET A 273 27.79 9.28 -5.60
C MET A 273 27.89 8.97 -4.11
N GLY A 274 29.10 9.14 -3.55
CA GLY A 274 29.40 8.79 -2.17
C GLY A 274 29.55 7.28 -1.96
N GLU A 275 30.01 6.89 -0.77
CA GLU A 275 30.30 5.48 -0.46
C GLU A 275 29.03 4.67 -0.16
N ALA A 276 28.08 5.28 0.54
CA ALA A 276 26.86 4.63 1.02
C ALA A 276 25.70 5.62 1.14
N SER A 277 24.50 5.10 1.40
CA SER A 277 23.37 5.90 1.83
C SER A 277 22.79 5.42 3.16
N VAL A 278 22.20 6.34 3.93
CA VAL A 278 21.45 6.03 5.16
C VAL A 278 20.34 5.02 4.86
N GLU A 279 19.62 5.24 3.76
CA GLU A 279 18.59 4.36 3.22
C GLU A 279 19.08 2.92 3.04
N GLU A 280 20.19 2.71 2.32
CA GLU A 280 20.72 1.37 2.03
C GLU A 280 21.20 0.67 3.31
N ILE A 281 21.90 1.40 4.19
CA ILE A 281 22.43 0.83 5.44
C ILE A 281 21.28 0.35 6.34
N ILE A 282 20.28 1.19 6.56
CA ILE A 282 19.17 0.87 7.46
C ILE A 282 18.20 -0.11 6.79
N GLY A 283 17.72 0.24 5.60
CA GLY A 283 16.71 -0.52 4.88
C GLY A 283 17.19 -1.88 4.42
N GLY A 284 18.45 -2.01 4.00
CA GLY A 284 19.02 -3.29 3.58
C GLY A 284 19.07 -4.32 4.72
N ASN A 285 19.45 -3.90 5.92
CA ASN A 285 19.51 -4.79 7.09
C ASN A 285 18.12 -5.20 7.56
N ILE A 286 17.18 -4.26 7.58
CA ILE A 286 15.77 -4.55 7.91
C ILE A 286 15.16 -5.50 6.87
N LEU A 287 15.39 -5.24 5.57
CA LEU A 287 14.87 -6.07 4.48
C LEU A 287 15.38 -7.51 4.58
N GLN A 288 16.69 -7.68 4.82
CA GLN A 288 17.30 -8.99 4.99
C GLN A 288 16.70 -9.75 6.18
N ALA A 289 16.53 -9.08 7.33
CA ALA A 289 15.95 -9.71 8.52
C ALA A 289 14.47 -10.12 8.32
N CYS A 290 13.72 -9.37 7.50
CA CYS A 290 12.31 -9.65 7.21
C CYS A 290 12.09 -10.57 6.00
N GLN A 291 13.14 -10.85 5.23
CA GLN A 291 13.10 -11.56 3.94
C GLN A 291 12.08 -10.94 2.97
N GLY A 292 12.00 -9.61 2.92
CA GLY A 292 11.09 -8.91 2.00
C GLY A 292 11.60 -8.85 0.56
N ASP A 293 10.73 -8.45 -0.37
CA ASP A 293 11.08 -8.28 -1.78
C ASP A 293 11.80 -6.94 -2.04
N SER A 294 11.36 -5.90 -1.35
CA SER A 294 11.94 -4.55 -1.43
C SER A 294 11.54 -3.73 -0.21
N PHE A 295 12.11 -2.53 -0.07
CA PHE A 295 11.70 -1.58 0.96
C PHE A 295 11.57 -0.17 0.39
N LYS A 296 10.85 0.70 1.10
CA LYS A 296 10.87 2.15 0.88
C LYS A 296 11.31 2.86 2.14
N PHE A 297 12.17 3.86 1.99
CA PHE A 297 12.68 4.66 3.10
C PHE A 297 12.09 6.07 3.07
N HIS A 298 11.61 6.51 4.23
CA HIS A 298 11.07 7.83 4.45
C HIS A 298 11.74 8.45 5.66
N ALA A 299 11.95 9.76 5.64
CA ALA A 299 12.53 10.49 6.76
C ALA A 299 11.85 11.85 6.93
N ALA A 300 11.84 12.34 8.18
CA ALA A 300 11.34 13.67 8.51
C ALA A 300 12.32 14.76 8.04
N GLY A 301 12.35 15.00 6.73
CA GLY A 301 13.28 15.90 6.04
C GLY A 301 14.62 15.24 5.65
N ARG A 302 15.55 16.06 5.15
CA ARG A 302 16.84 15.62 4.56
C ARG A 302 17.99 16.56 4.90
N GLU A 303 19.19 16.01 4.98
CA GLU A 303 20.46 16.75 4.98
C GLU A 303 21.29 16.51 3.71
N ASP A 304 22.20 17.43 3.39
CA ASP A 304 23.15 17.26 2.28
C ASP A 304 24.18 16.14 2.60
N ILE A 305 24.85 15.62 1.57
CA ILE A 305 25.85 14.55 1.71
C ILE A 305 26.96 14.89 2.72
N ASP A 306 27.43 16.14 2.69
CA ASP A 306 28.51 16.67 3.52
C ASP A 306 28.06 17.09 4.93
N VAL A 307 26.79 16.90 5.27
CA VAL A 307 26.19 17.29 6.55
C VAL A 307 25.98 16.07 7.44
N ARG A 308 26.41 16.16 8.70
CA ARG A 308 26.16 15.11 9.71
C ARG A 308 24.79 15.29 10.35
N MET A 309 24.21 14.20 10.84
CA MET A 309 23.01 14.20 11.69
C MET A 309 23.39 13.64 13.06
N LEU A 310 23.44 14.52 14.07
CA LEU A 310 23.91 14.22 15.42
C LEU A 310 22.77 14.28 16.46
N GLY A 311 23.13 14.40 17.75
CA GLY A 311 22.18 14.56 18.85
C GLY A 311 21.18 13.40 18.97
N PRO A 312 19.86 13.66 19.05
CA PRO A 312 18.84 12.62 19.11
C PRO A 312 18.62 11.91 17.76
N GLY A 313 19.22 12.41 16.66
CA GLY A 313 19.07 11.85 15.32
C GLY A 313 17.79 12.29 14.61
N ARG A 314 17.65 11.90 13.34
CA ARG A 314 16.49 12.19 12.50
C ARG A 314 15.48 11.03 12.49
N PRO A 315 14.18 11.30 12.71
CA PRO A 315 13.13 10.30 12.54
C PRO A 315 13.07 9.73 11.12
N PHE A 316 12.88 8.42 11.03
CA PHE A 316 12.68 7.71 9.77
C PHE A 316 11.62 6.62 9.89
N LEU A 317 11.15 6.17 8.73
CA LEU A 317 10.24 5.06 8.52
C LEU A 317 10.77 4.16 7.39
N VAL A 318 10.78 2.85 7.58
CA VAL A 318 11.06 1.85 6.55
C VAL A 318 9.83 1.01 6.32
N GLU A 319 9.29 1.05 5.10
CA GLU A 319 8.18 0.22 4.64
C GLU A 319 8.74 -1.04 3.97
N VAL A 320 8.58 -2.21 4.60
CA VAL A 320 9.00 -3.49 4.03
C VAL A 320 7.90 -4.05 3.14
N GLN A 321 8.21 -4.30 1.86
CA GLN A 321 7.28 -4.91 0.91
C GLN A 321 7.35 -6.43 1.01
N ASN A 322 6.18 -7.05 1.17
CA ASN A 322 6.00 -8.49 1.06
C ASN A 322 6.95 -9.35 1.93
N GLY A 323 7.21 -8.92 3.17
CA GLY A 323 8.09 -9.65 4.11
C GLY A 323 7.56 -11.04 4.47
N ARG A 324 8.43 -12.06 4.45
CA ARG A 324 8.07 -13.44 4.83
C ARG A 324 8.08 -13.60 6.34
N HIS A 325 8.99 -12.90 7.02
CA HIS A 325 9.14 -12.91 8.47
C HIS A 325 8.77 -11.56 9.08
N ILE A 326 7.98 -11.58 10.17
CA ILE A 326 7.71 -10.40 10.99
C ILE A 326 8.50 -10.56 12.28
N PRO A 327 9.50 -9.71 12.54
CA PRO A 327 10.36 -9.86 13.70
C PRO A 327 9.61 -9.57 15.01
N SER A 328 9.93 -10.32 16.06
CA SER A 328 9.49 -9.98 17.43
C SER A 328 10.19 -8.70 17.93
N GLU A 329 9.64 -8.04 18.94
CA GLU A 329 10.23 -6.81 19.50
C GLU A 329 11.69 -7.02 19.96
N LEU A 330 12.00 -8.19 20.52
CA LEU A 330 13.37 -8.56 20.90
C LEU A 330 14.29 -8.63 19.67
N PHE A 331 13.82 -9.26 18.60
CA PHE A 331 14.60 -9.38 17.37
C PHE A 331 14.77 -8.02 16.67
N VAL A 332 13.80 -7.09 16.77
CA VAL A 332 13.97 -5.70 16.31
C VAL A 332 15.14 -5.01 17.02
N LYS A 333 15.32 -5.23 18.34
CA LYS A 333 16.48 -4.70 19.07
C LYS A 333 17.79 -5.30 18.58
N ASP A 334 17.78 -6.55 18.13
CA ASP A 334 18.97 -7.19 17.55
C ASP A 334 19.29 -6.68 16.15
N ILE A 335 18.28 -6.33 15.34
CA ILE A 335 18.46 -5.60 14.07
C ILE A 335 19.14 -4.26 14.34
N GLU A 336 18.65 -3.48 15.33
CA GLU A 336 19.26 -2.20 15.72
C GLU A 336 20.73 -2.39 16.14
N LYS A 337 21.03 -3.38 16.99
CA LYS A 337 22.40 -3.69 17.41
C LYS A 337 23.28 -4.09 16.22
N THR A 338 22.74 -4.84 15.27
CA THR A 338 23.46 -5.29 14.07
C THR A 338 23.87 -4.10 13.21
N ILE A 339 22.92 -3.19 12.93
CA ILE A 339 23.20 -1.94 12.22
C ILE A 339 24.28 -1.13 12.94
N ASN A 340 24.17 -1.02 14.27
CA ASN A 340 25.08 -0.21 15.08
C ASN A 340 26.49 -0.81 15.27
N LYS A 341 26.68 -2.10 14.96
CA LYS A 341 27.96 -2.82 15.10
C LYS A 341 28.78 -2.85 13.81
N MET A 342 28.27 -2.32 12.70
CA MET A 342 29.02 -2.25 11.44
C MET A 342 30.35 -1.50 11.60
N GLU A 343 31.41 -2.02 10.98
CA GLU A 343 32.79 -1.55 11.17
C GLU A 343 32.97 -0.07 10.83
N ASN A 344 32.38 0.39 9.73
CA ASN A 344 32.56 1.75 9.22
C ASN A 344 31.84 2.82 10.04
N LYS A 345 30.91 2.43 10.94
CA LYS A 345 30.14 3.32 11.83
C LYS A 345 29.61 4.58 11.15
N LEU A 346 29.19 4.47 9.89
CA LEU A 346 28.74 5.61 9.09
C LEU A 346 27.41 6.18 9.58
N VAL A 347 26.53 5.27 10.02
CA VAL A 347 25.18 5.53 10.48
C VAL A 347 24.92 4.72 11.76
N ARG A 348 24.15 5.30 12.68
CA ARG A 348 23.66 4.61 13.87
C ARG A 348 22.15 4.77 13.95
N VAL A 349 21.45 3.71 14.33
CA VAL A 349 20.02 3.72 14.61
C VAL A 349 19.78 3.75 16.11
N LYS A 350 18.74 4.45 16.53
CA LYS A 350 18.21 4.46 17.88
C LYS A 350 16.71 4.22 17.84
N ASN A 351 16.21 3.54 18.87
CA ASN A 351 14.78 3.40 19.17
C ASN A 351 14.01 2.78 18.00
N LEU A 352 14.61 1.78 17.35
CA LEU A 352 13.99 1.03 16.27
C LEU A 352 12.82 0.21 16.82
N LYS A 353 11.66 0.33 16.19
CA LYS A 353 10.46 -0.43 16.57
C LYS A 353 9.57 -0.71 15.36
N LEU A 354 8.77 -1.76 15.44
CA LEU A 354 7.64 -1.94 14.53
C LEU A 354 6.59 -0.87 14.82
N VAL A 355 6.02 -0.29 13.76
CA VAL A 355 5.00 0.75 13.86
C VAL A 355 3.83 0.45 12.93
N GLY A 356 2.65 0.97 13.28
CA GLY A 356 1.47 0.95 12.42
C GLY A 356 1.56 1.95 11.26
N SER A 357 0.51 2.00 10.45
CA SER A 357 0.39 2.95 9.33
C SER A 357 0.45 4.42 9.75
N ASP A 358 0.18 4.73 11.01
CA ASP A 358 0.27 6.09 11.57
C ASP A 358 1.68 6.67 11.54
N GLY A 359 2.71 5.82 11.36
CA GLY A 359 4.09 6.26 11.14
C GLY A 359 4.24 7.25 9.97
N TRP A 360 3.35 7.20 8.97
CA TRP A 360 3.32 8.16 7.88
C TRP A 360 2.94 9.58 8.31
N ASN A 361 1.99 9.70 9.23
CA ASN A 361 1.57 11.00 9.77
C ASN A 361 2.74 11.66 10.49
N LEU A 362 3.46 10.88 11.30
CA LEU A 362 4.67 11.32 11.98
C LEU A 362 5.75 11.84 11.00
N MET A 363 6.01 11.15 9.90
CA MET A 363 7.01 11.63 8.93
C MET A 363 6.63 12.97 8.28
N ARG A 364 5.36 13.16 7.95
CA ARG A 364 4.85 14.41 7.37
C ARG A 364 4.87 15.56 8.38
N GLU A 365 4.41 15.29 9.60
CA GLU A 365 4.45 16.25 10.71
C GLU A 365 5.89 16.67 11.02
N GLY A 366 6.83 15.72 11.09
CA GLY A 366 8.23 15.99 11.35
C GLY A 366 8.94 16.78 10.24
N GLU A 367 8.52 16.63 8.98
CA GLU A 367 9.02 17.47 7.89
C GLU A 367 8.55 18.92 8.04
N ALA A 368 7.27 19.10 8.40
CA ALA A 368 6.61 20.38 8.63
C ALA A 368 6.97 21.02 9.99
N GLU A 369 7.53 20.24 10.91
CA GLU A 369 7.93 20.66 12.25
C GLU A 369 8.86 21.85 12.16
N LYS A 370 8.52 22.89 12.91
CA LYS A 370 8.94 24.24 12.60
C LYS A 370 10.38 24.50 12.97
N GLN A 371 11.00 23.72 13.85
CA GLN A 371 12.31 24.06 14.40
C GLN A 371 13.37 22.96 14.23
N LYS A 372 14.52 23.36 13.70
CA LYS A 372 15.69 22.51 13.50
C LYS A 372 16.91 23.22 14.07
N GLN A 373 17.79 22.47 14.73
CA GLN A 373 19.02 23.01 15.31
C GLN A 373 20.24 22.51 14.56
N TYR A 374 21.24 23.39 14.47
CA TYR A 374 22.46 23.15 13.72
C TYR A 374 23.67 23.67 14.48
N ALA A 375 24.84 23.11 14.14
CA ALA A 375 26.14 23.67 14.46
C ALA A 375 26.94 23.79 13.16
N ALA A 376 27.44 24.99 12.88
CA ALA A 376 28.22 25.28 11.68
C ALA A 376 29.63 25.74 12.06
N LEU A 377 30.66 25.17 11.43
CA LEU A 377 32.00 25.72 11.46
C LEU A 377 32.10 26.84 10.44
N VAL A 378 32.27 28.06 10.94
CA VAL A 378 32.28 29.28 10.13
C VAL A 378 33.67 29.89 10.15
N TRP A 379 34.14 30.31 8.97
CA TRP A 379 35.31 31.17 8.81
C TRP A 379 34.88 32.58 8.45
N ILE A 380 35.59 33.57 8.97
CA ILE A 380 35.43 34.98 8.59
C ILE A 380 36.75 35.63 8.17
N SER A 381 36.65 36.56 7.25
CA SER A 381 37.79 37.27 6.64
C SER A 381 38.60 38.18 7.57
N ARG A 382 38.11 38.43 8.79
CA ARG A 382 38.79 39.20 9.83
C ARG A 382 38.71 38.48 11.18
N PRO A 383 39.53 38.83 12.18
CA PRO A 383 39.37 38.31 13.53
C PRO A 383 37.96 38.54 14.10
N LEU A 384 37.42 37.52 14.75
CA LEU A 384 36.18 37.57 15.54
C LEU A 384 36.44 38.39 16.80
N LYS A 385 35.55 39.35 17.07
CA LYS A 385 35.59 40.22 18.25
C LYS A 385 34.50 39.81 19.25
N ASP A 386 34.69 40.16 20.51
CA ASP A 386 33.67 39.91 21.55
C ASP A 386 32.33 40.61 21.24
N GLU A 387 32.39 41.80 20.62
CA GLU A 387 31.23 42.53 20.11
C GLU A 387 30.43 41.73 19.06
N ASP A 388 31.11 40.96 18.20
CA ASP A 388 30.47 40.10 17.20
C ASP A 388 29.69 38.97 17.88
N ILE A 389 30.29 38.35 18.91
CA ILE A 389 29.68 37.27 19.69
C ILE A 389 28.41 37.78 20.38
N GLN A 390 28.48 38.96 20.98
CA GLN A 390 27.35 39.59 21.64
C GLN A 390 26.27 39.99 20.62
N CYS A 391 26.65 40.57 19.49
CA CYS A 391 25.75 40.93 18.40
C CYS A 391 24.96 39.71 17.93
N VAL A 392 25.64 38.63 17.50
CA VAL A 392 25.01 37.40 17.01
C VAL A 392 24.08 36.79 18.06
N SER A 393 24.52 36.75 19.33
CA SER A 393 23.74 36.12 20.41
C SER A 393 22.49 36.92 20.80
N SER A 394 22.52 38.24 20.61
CA SER A 394 21.40 39.16 20.89
C SER A 394 20.25 39.07 19.89
N LEU A 395 20.53 38.62 18.66
CA LEU A 395 19.52 38.48 17.60
C LEU A 395 18.62 37.29 17.88
N LYS A 396 17.33 37.55 18.12
CA LYS A 396 16.27 36.56 18.32
C LYS A 396 15.18 36.75 17.28
N ASP A 397 14.61 35.63 16.85
CA ASP A 397 13.56 35.58 15.80
C ASP A 397 13.88 36.46 14.59
N LEU A 398 15.14 36.40 14.14
CA LEU A 398 15.64 37.18 13.02
C LEU A 398 14.93 36.72 11.74
N LYS A 399 14.22 37.65 11.11
CA LYS A 399 13.64 37.45 9.79
C LYS A 399 14.73 37.55 8.73
N VAL A 400 14.81 36.53 7.88
CA VAL A 400 15.77 36.40 6.79
C VAL A 400 14.99 36.16 5.51
N LEU A 401 15.28 36.93 4.48
CA LEU A 401 14.75 36.74 3.15
C LEU A 401 15.70 35.85 2.36
N GLN A 402 15.25 34.63 2.02
CA GLN A 402 16.05 33.66 1.24
C GLN A 402 15.44 33.42 -0.13
N ARG A 403 16.19 33.74 -1.17
CA ARG A 403 15.92 33.21 -2.51
C ARG A 403 16.36 31.75 -2.58
N THR A 404 15.74 31.00 -3.48
CA THR A 404 16.06 29.60 -3.73
C THR A 404 17.54 29.47 -4.13
N PRO A 405 18.41 28.80 -3.35
CA PRO A 405 19.86 28.85 -3.52
C PRO A 405 20.36 28.47 -4.91
N ILE A 406 21.47 29.09 -5.36
CA ILE A 406 22.00 28.88 -6.72
C ILE A 406 22.23 27.40 -6.99
N ARG A 407 22.88 26.71 -6.04
CA ARG A 407 23.22 25.28 -6.15
C ARG A 407 22.02 24.34 -6.28
N VAL A 408 20.79 24.80 -6.01
CA VAL A 408 19.57 23.98 -6.14
C VAL A 408 18.61 24.50 -7.21
N LEU A 409 18.93 25.60 -7.90
CA LEU A 409 18.07 26.20 -8.93
C LEU A 409 17.78 25.24 -10.09
N HIS A 410 18.71 24.34 -10.44
CA HIS A 410 18.51 23.33 -11.49
C HIS A 410 17.36 22.36 -11.20
N ARG A 411 16.93 22.26 -9.94
CA ARG A 411 15.89 21.30 -9.48
C ARG A 411 14.74 21.92 -8.71
N ARG A 412 14.78 23.23 -8.42
CA ARG A 412 13.76 23.93 -7.62
C ARG A 412 13.36 25.23 -8.31
N SER A 413 12.08 25.54 -8.27
CA SER A 413 11.56 26.80 -8.80
C SER A 413 12.17 28.00 -8.06
N PRO A 414 12.57 29.06 -8.79
CA PRO A 414 13.10 30.28 -8.20
C PRO A 414 12.00 30.98 -7.41
N LEU A 415 12.12 30.94 -6.09
CA LEU A 415 11.20 31.57 -5.14
C LEU A 415 11.98 32.26 -4.04
N GLU A 416 11.40 33.34 -3.52
CA GLU A 416 11.88 34.09 -2.36
C GLU A 416 10.95 33.82 -1.17
N ARG A 417 11.53 33.53 0.00
CA ARG A 417 10.78 33.14 1.20
C ARG A 417 11.36 33.84 2.41
N GLU A 418 10.50 34.42 3.23
CA GLU A 418 10.87 34.80 4.59
C GLU A 418 11.07 33.53 5.43
N LYS A 419 12.16 33.52 6.20
CA LYS A 419 12.56 32.48 7.14
C LYS A 419 12.92 33.13 8.47
N ILE A 420 12.79 32.36 9.55
CA ILE A 420 13.10 32.84 10.90
C ILE A 420 14.29 32.07 11.45
N ILE A 421 15.28 32.80 11.96
CA ILE A 421 16.34 32.26 12.82
C ILE A 421 15.95 32.58 14.26
N HIS A 422 15.49 31.58 15.00
CA HIS A 422 14.92 31.77 16.34
C HIS A 422 15.98 32.23 17.33
N TRP A 423 17.16 31.61 17.30
CA TRP A 423 18.30 32.03 18.09
C TRP A 423 19.60 31.58 17.44
N MET A 424 20.67 32.30 17.79
CA MET A 424 22.05 31.95 17.47
C MET A 424 22.92 32.07 18.72
N LYS A 425 24.03 31.33 18.74
CA LYS A 425 25.09 31.40 19.73
C LYS A 425 26.42 31.12 19.05
N THR A 426 27.45 31.87 19.43
CA THR A 426 28.81 31.67 18.95
C THR A 426 29.67 30.99 20.02
N GLU A 427 30.53 30.07 19.59
CA GLU A 427 31.55 29.43 20.41
C GLU A 427 32.91 29.59 19.72
N THR A 428 33.89 30.13 20.44
CA THR A 428 35.24 30.41 19.93
C THR A 428 36.06 29.13 19.81
N ILE A 429 36.98 29.10 18.84
CA ILE A 429 37.90 27.98 18.66
C ILE A 429 39.28 28.36 19.20
N ALA A 430 39.76 27.61 20.19
CA ALA A 430 41.07 27.83 20.77
C ALA A 430 42.17 27.79 19.69
N GLY A 431 43.07 28.77 19.71
CA GLY A 431 44.15 28.89 18.75
C GLY A 431 43.75 29.47 17.38
N SER A 432 42.50 29.92 17.21
CA SER A 432 42.03 30.53 15.97
C SER A 432 41.18 31.77 16.23
N SER A 433 41.54 32.89 15.61
CA SER A 433 40.77 34.14 15.73
C SER A 433 39.76 34.33 14.59
N GLN A 434 39.81 33.52 13.53
CA GLN A 434 38.96 33.68 12.34
C GLN A 434 37.91 32.58 12.18
N TYR A 435 37.95 31.55 13.04
CA TYR A 435 37.05 30.42 12.98
C TYR A 435 36.25 30.32 14.27
N PHE A 436 34.97 30.00 14.14
CA PHE A 436 34.08 29.79 15.28
C PHE A 436 32.98 28.78 14.94
N LEU A 437 32.37 28.23 15.98
CA LEU A 437 31.16 27.43 15.86
C LEU A 437 29.94 28.33 16.02
N LEU A 438 29.08 28.35 15.01
CA LEU A 438 27.76 28.97 15.04
C LEU A 438 26.71 27.92 15.36
N HIS A 439 26.16 27.97 16.56
CA HIS A 439 24.99 27.20 16.95
C HIS A 439 23.73 28.00 16.64
N LEU A 440 22.73 27.38 16.02
CA LEU A 440 21.50 28.08 15.65
C LEU A 440 20.28 27.18 15.62
N CYS A 441 19.13 27.75 15.94
CA CYS A 441 17.81 27.14 15.75
C CYS A 441 17.05 27.95 14.70
N THR A 442 16.51 27.26 13.69
CA THR A 442 15.86 27.92 12.56
C THR A 442 14.49 27.34 12.29
N GLN A 443 13.68 28.12 11.58
CA GLN A 443 12.48 27.63 10.92
C GLN A 443 12.82 26.45 9.98
N ALA A 444 11.86 25.56 9.74
CA ALA A 444 11.95 24.53 8.72
C ALA A 444 12.21 25.12 7.31
N GLY A 445 13.08 24.44 6.58
CA GLY A 445 13.42 24.78 5.19
C GLY A 445 14.32 26.01 5.05
N THR A 446 14.91 26.50 6.15
CA THR A 446 15.98 27.50 6.10
C THR A 446 17.26 26.88 5.52
N TYR A 447 17.85 27.56 4.56
CA TYR A 447 19.10 27.13 3.92
C TYR A 447 20.29 27.70 4.69
N ILE A 448 20.89 26.87 5.55
CA ILE A 448 21.89 27.30 6.53
C ILE A 448 23.19 27.76 5.88
N LYS A 449 23.66 27.05 4.85
CA LYS A 449 24.89 27.42 4.13
C LYS A 449 24.76 28.84 3.60
N GLU A 450 23.65 29.09 2.89
CA GLU A 450 23.35 30.38 2.29
C GLU A 450 23.06 31.49 3.31
N PHE A 451 22.54 31.15 4.50
CA PHE A 451 22.47 32.11 5.60
C PHE A 451 23.85 32.52 6.12
N VAL A 452 24.86 31.65 6.06
CA VAL A 452 26.23 32.01 6.44
C VAL A 452 26.90 32.89 5.39
N HIS A 453 27.03 32.39 4.15
CA HIS A 453 27.82 33.05 3.09
C HIS A 453 27.03 34.05 2.24
N GLY A 454 25.71 34.18 2.45
CA GLY A 454 24.85 35.16 1.79
C GLY A 454 24.45 34.86 0.34
N ASP A 455 24.96 33.77 -0.25
CA ASP A 455 24.68 33.33 -1.63
C ASP A 455 24.76 34.47 -2.65
N LEU A 456 25.85 35.25 -2.62
CA LEU A 456 26.06 36.43 -3.46
C LEU A 456 24.95 37.50 -3.31
N GLY A 457 24.46 37.69 -2.08
CA GLY A 457 23.41 38.67 -1.74
C GLY A 457 21.98 38.15 -1.93
N ARG A 458 21.80 36.88 -2.29
CA ARG A 458 20.48 36.25 -2.47
C ARG A 458 19.83 35.80 -1.16
N THR A 459 20.60 35.82 -0.06
CA THR A 459 20.09 35.67 1.30
C THR A 459 20.47 36.90 2.13
N HIS A 460 19.46 37.58 2.70
CA HIS A 460 19.69 38.78 3.51
C HIS A 460 18.68 38.92 4.66
N PRO A 461 19.12 39.30 5.88
CA PRO A 461 20.52 39.34 6.31
C PRO A 461 21.17 37.94 6.34
N SER A 462 22.49 37.90 6.15
CA SER A 462 23.37 36.74 6.31
C SER A 462 24.39 37.00 7.41
N ILE A 463 25.10 35.97 7.89
CA ILE A 463 26.20 36.15 8.86
C ILE A 463 27.25 37.11 8.33
N GLY A 464 27.61 37.00 7.05
CA GLY A 464 28.55 37.94 6.44
C GLY A 464 28.08 39.40 6.49
N SER A 465 26.79 39.67 6.18
CA SER A 465 26.25 41.02 6.28
C SER A 465 26.08 41.50 7.73
N ILE A 466 25.73 40.60 8.67
CA ILE A 466 25.57 40.92 10.09
C ILE A 466 26.91 41.35 10.69
N LEU A 467 27.99 40.63 10.35
CA LEU A 467 29.34 40.89 10.87
C LEU A 467 30.12 41.92 10.02
N GLY A 468 29.53 42.41 8.93
CA GLY A 468 30.20 43.36 8.02
C GLY A 468 31.49 42.82 7.39
N CYS A 469 31.57 41.51 7.15
CA CYS A 469 32.76 40.88 6.57
C CYS A 469 32.38 39.64 5.75
N ARG A 470 33.31 39.12 4.94
CA ARG A 470 33.08 37.85 4.25
C ARG A 470 33.05 36.70 5.27
N ALA A 471 32.04 35.85 5.16
CA ALA A 471 31.85 34.64 5.94
C ALA A 471 31.69 33.42 5.02
N GLU A 472 32.27 32.29 5.40
CA GLU A 472 32.16 31.02 4.68
C GLU A 472 31.84 29.88 5.66
N ILE A 473 31.11 28.88 5.18
CA ILE A 473 30.78 27.68 5.95
C ILE A 473 31.66 26.52 5.50
N LEU A 474 32.35 25.90 6.46
CA LEU A 474 33.27 24.78 6.18
C LEU A 474 32.62 23.43 6.48
N GLN A 475 31.84 23.39 7.55
CA GLN A 475 31.18 22.17 8.01
C GLN A 475 29.84 22.52 8.62
N LEU A 476 28.88 21.62 8.49
CA LEU A 476 27.55 21.77 9.05
C LEU A 476 27.08 20.45 9.63
N ASP A 477 26.50 20.52 10.81
CA ASP A 477 25.84 19.41 11.48
C ASP A 477 24.42 19.81 11.81
N VAL A 478 23.48 18.90 11.60
CA VAL A 478 22.17 18.96 12.24
C VAL A 478 22.34 18.39 13.64
N THR A 479 21.98 19.15 14.66
CA THR A 479 22.14 18.75 16.06
C THR A 479 20.83 18.32 16.70
N ASP A 480 19.70 18.81 16.21
CA ASP A 480 18.38 18.43 16.71
C ASP A 480 17.27 18.69 15.69
N ILE A 481 16.23 17.87 15.76
CA ILE A 481 14.96 18.01 15.04
C ILE A 481 13.90 17.93 16.12
N LYS A 482 13.26 19.07 16.42
CA LYS A 482 12.35 19.26 17.55
C LYS A 482 11.02 18.53 17.35
N MET A 483 11.08 17.21 17.36
CA MET A 483 9.94 16.34 17.14
C MET A 483 9.94 15.22 18.18
N GLU A 484 8.85 15.13 18.94
CA GLU A 484 8.62 14.13 19.96
C GLU A 484 8.08 12.82 19.36
N CYS A 485 8.92 12.16 18.55
CA CYS A 485 8.64 10.79 18.12
C CYS A 485 9.87 9.91 18.26
N PHE A 486 9.62 8.65 18.58
CA PHE A 486 10.65 7.64 18.80
C PHE A 486 11.70 8.11 19.82
N LEU A 487 11.26 8.86 20.84
CA LEU A 487 12.06 9.23 21.99
C LEU A 487 11.93 8.14 23.07
N THR A 488 13.03 7.88 23.78
CA THR A 488 13.07 6.98 24.95
C THR A 488 12.47 7.63 26.17
#